data_AF-A0A949UJM0-F1
#
_entry.id   AF-A0A949UJM0-F1
#
_cell.length_a   1.000
_cell.length_b   1.000
_cell.length_c   1.000
_cell.angle_alpha   90.00
_cell.angle_beta   90.00
_cell.angle_gamma   90.00
#
_symmetry.space_group_name_H-M   'P 1'
#
loop_
_entity.id
_entity.type
_entity.pdbx_description
1 polymer ?
#
loop_
_entity_poly.entity_id
_entity_poly.type
_entity_poly.pdbx_seq_one_letter_code
_entity_poly.pdbx_strand_id
1 'polypeptide(L)'
;MAKSLVNRKLLVCGSCGWVHYAMTDDEKADLDGALVRYQLNEHERMIYEAEFRQCLRCESPVTVFRQASDDDIARSMGHIVTPVLV
;
A
#
# COMPACT_ATOMS: atom_id res chain seq x y z
N MET A 1 19.34 0.37 -0.45
CA MET A 1 19.01 1.78 -0.70
C MET A 1 17.51 1.95 -0.47
N ALA A 2 17.07 2.85 0.39
CA ALA A 2 15.64 3.17 0.48
C ALA A 2 15.22 3.83 -0.84
N LYS A 3 14.37 3.18 -1.64
CA LYS A 3 13.80 3.75 -2.86
C LYS A 3 13.07 5.04 -2.46
N SER A 4 13.41 6.15 -3.09
CA SER A 4 12.77 7.44 -2.84
C SER A 4 11.25 7.33 -3.05
N LEU A 5 10.46 7.87 -2.11
CA LEU A 5 9.01 7.98 -2.23
C LEU A 5 8.59 9.22 -3.04
N VAL A 6 9.54 9.93 -3.65
CA VAL A 6 9.28 11.10 -4.49
C VAL A 6 8.65 10.67 -5.82
N ASN A 7 7.65 11.42 -6.28
CA ASN A 7 6.88 11.18 -7.52
C ASN A 7 6.11 9.85 -7.56
N ARG A 8 5.65 9.35 -6.41
CA ARG A 8 4.77 8.18 -6.37
C ARG A 8 3.34 8.55 -6.75
N LYS A 9 2.66 7.63 -7.43
CA LYS A 9 1.21 7.70 -7.62
C LYS A 9 0.55 7.52 -6.25
N LEU A 10 -0.11 8.56 -5.76
CA LEU A 10 -0.85 8.52 -4.51
C LEU A 10 -2.31 8.18 -4.77
N LEU A 11 -2.83 7.31 -3.91
CA LEU A 11 -4.21 6.86 -3.92
C LEU A 11 -4.86 7.21 -2.59
N VAL A 12 -6.15 7.47 -2.60
CA VAL A 12 -6.94 7.69 -1.40
C VAL A 12 -8.04 6.63 -1.33
N CYS A 13 -8.23 6.07 -0.15
CA CYS A 13 -9.35 5.17 0.12
C CYS A 13 -10.66 5.96 0.09
N GLY A 14 -11.59 5.58 -0.80
CA GLY A 14 -12.89 6.24 -0.91
C GLY A 14 -13.77 6.12 0.33
N SER A 15 -13.52 5.13 1.19
CA SER A 15 -14.32 4.88 2.40
C SER A 15 -13.87 5.68 3.61
N CYS A 16 -12.56 5.86 3.83
CA CYS A 16 -12.03 6.50 5.05
C CYS A 16 -11.11 7.70 4.81
N GLY A 17 -10.79 8.00 3.55
CA GLY A 17 -9.94 9.14 3.17
C GLY A 17 -8.45 8.97 3.47
N TRP A 18 -7.99 7.77 3.86
CA TRP A 18 -6.56 7.53 4.08
C TRP A 18 -5.79 7.50 2.76
N VAL A 19 -4.59 8.08 2.76
CA VAL A 19 -3.72 8.14 1.58
C VAL A 19 -2.69 7.02 1.62
N HIS A 20 -2.53 6.38 0.48
CA HIS A 20 -1.63 5.28 0.19
C HIS A 20 -0.77 5.66 -1.01
N TYR A 21 0.34 4.96 -1.21
CA TYR A 21 1.05 5.01 -2.48
C TYR A 21 0.85 3.70 -3.23
N ALA A 22 0.69 3.80 -4.55
CA ALA A 22 0.66 2.65 -5.44
C ALA A 22 2.08 2.09 -5.56
N MET A 23 2.26 0.88 -5.06
CA MET A 23 3.46 0.07 -5.21
C MET A 23 3.60 -0.40 -6.66
N THR A 24 4.84 -0.53 -7.13
CA THR A 24 5.15 -1.19 -8.40
C THR A 24 5.33 -2.71 -8.22
N ASP A 25 5.05 -3.51 -9.25
CA ASP A 25 5.25 -4.96 -9.18
C ASP A 25 6.69 -5.35 -8.79
N ASP A 26 7.69 -4.59 -9.25
CA ASP A 26 9.10 -4.80 -8.87
C ASP A 26 9.34 -4.61 -7.37
N GLU A 27 8.68 -3.64 -6.74
CA GLU A 27 8.79 -3.43 -5.29
C GLU A 27 8.09 -4.53 -4.50
N LYS A 28 6.98 -5.06 -5.03
CA LYS A 28 6.34 -6.22 -4.43
C LYS A 28 7.26 -7.43 -4.51
N ALA A 29 7.89 -7.64 -5.67
CA ALA A 29 8.85 -8.73 -5.87
C ALA A 29 10.07 -8.59 -4.93
N ASP A 30 10.61 -7.39 -4.75
CA ASP A 30 11.70 -7.13 -3.80
C ASP A 30 11.28 -7.48 -2.35
N LEU A 31 10.08 -7.10 -1.92
CA LEU A 31 9.53 -7.42 -0.61
C LEU A 31 9.29 -8.93 -0.44
N ASP A 32 8.74 -9.58 -1.46
CA ASP A 32 8.50 -11.02 -1.48
C ASP A 32 9.80 -11.80 -1.37
N GLY A 33 10.83 -11.37 -2.11
CA GLY A 33 12.18 -11.92 -2.03
C GLY A 33 12.77 -11.81 -0.62
N ALA A 34 12.59 -10.65 0.03
CA ALA A 34 13.03 -10.45 1.41
C ALA A 34 12.29 -11.33 2.42
N LEU A 35 11.04 -11.72 2.12
CA LEU A 35 10.21 -12.55 2.99
C LEU A 35 10.50 -14.04 2.91
N VAL A 36 11.17 -14.52 1.85
CA VAL A 36 11.54 -15.93 1.67
C VAL A 36 12.23 -16.51 2.92
N ARG A 37 13.04 -15.70 3.61
CA ARG A 37 13.76 -16.10 4.83
C ARG A 37 12.85 -16.50 6.00
N TYR A 38 11.59 -16.04 6.02
CA TYR A 38 10.63 -16.35 7.07
C TYR A 38 9.85 -17.65 6.80
N GLN A 39 10.05 -18.28 5.63
CA GLN A 39 9.44 -19.56 5.27
C GLN A 39 7.92 -19.60 5.53
N LEU A 40 7.22 -18.53 5.14
CA LEU A 40 5.78 -18.41 5.36
C LEU A 40 5.03 -19.59 4.74
N ASN A 41 4.14 -20.19 5.54
CA ASN A 41 3.19 -21.17 5.04
C ASN A 41 2.13 -20.48 4.16
N GLU A 42 1.29 -21.29 3.50
CA GLU A 42 0.29 -20.78 2.55
C GLU A 42 -0.68 -19.78 3.20
N HIS A 43 -1.13 -20.07 4.43
CA HIS A 43 -2.06 -19.21 5.15
C HIS A 43 -1.43 -17.86 5.55
N GLU A 44 -0.20 -17.88 6.06
CA GLU A 44 0.55 -16.66 6.39
C GLU A 44 0.83 -15.82 5.14
N ARG A 45 1.13 -16.48 4.01
CA ARG A 45 1.32 -15.79 2.73
C ARG A 45 0.04 -15.13 2.26
N MET A 46 -1.10 -15.80 2.36
CA MET A 46 -2.40 -15.21 2.03
C MET A 46 -2.71 -13.97 2.87
N ILE A 47 -2.45 -14.01 4.18
CA ILE A 47 -2.63 -12.86 5.07
C ILE A 47 -1.72 -11.71 4.65
N TYR A 48 -0.44 -12.00 4.44
CA TYR A 48 0.54 -11.02 4.00
C TYR A 48 0.15 -10.37 2.66
N GLU A 49 -0.29 -11.16 1.68
CA GLU A 49 -0.72 -10.64 0.38
C GLU A 49 -1.98 -9.76 0.48
N ALA A 50 -2.89 -10.09 1.40
CA ALA A 50 -4.11 -9.32 1.62
C ALA A 50 -3.83 -7.89 2.09
N GLU A 51 -2.77 -7.67 2.87
CA GLU A 51 -2.38 -6.34 3.39
C GLU A 51 -2.11 -5.32 2.28
N PHE A 52 -1.67 -5.75 1.09
CA PHE A 52 -1.43 -4.86 -0.06
C PHE A 52 -2.69 -4.59 -0.88
N ARG A 53 -3.75 -5.37 -0.70
CA ARG A 53 -4.99 -5.29 -1.48
C ARG A 53 -6.14 -4.62 -0.72
N GLN A 54 -5.84 -3.98 0.41
CA GLN A 54 -6.82 -3.30 1.24
C GLN A 54 -6.26 -2.04 1.89
N CYS A 55 -7.16 -1.18 2.37
CA CYS A 55 -6.80 -0.05 3.22
C CYS A 55 -6.40 -0.55 4.60
N LEU A 56 -5.13 -0.41 4.99
CA LEU A 56 -4.66 -0.80 6.34
C LEU A 56 -5.31 0.00 7.49
N ARG A 57 -6.09 1.05 7.21
CA ARG A 57 -6.85 1.79 8.23
C ARG A 57 -8.27 1.25 8.46
N CYS A 58 -8.95 0.80 7.41
CA CYS A 58 -10.38 0.47 7.48
C CYS A 58 -10.76 -0.82 6.73
N GLU A 59 -9.76 -1.56 6.24
CA GLU A 59 -9.88 -2.85 5.56
C GLU A 59 -10.71 -2.84 4.26
N SER A 60 -11.10 -1.64 3.79
CA SER A 60 -11.81 -1.51 2.52
C SER A 60 -10.91 -1.94 1.36
N PRO A 61 -11.46 -2.68 0.37
CA PRO A 61 -10.66 -3.26 -0.71
C PRO A 61 -10.09 -2.19 -1.63
N VAL A 62 -8.98 -2.48 -2.32
CA VAL A 62 -8.36 -1.54 -3.29
C VAL A 62 -9.30 -1.08 -4.41
N THR A 63 -10.38 -1.82 -4.68
CA THR A 63 -11.40 -1.44 -5.67
C THR A 63 -12.13 -0.14 -5.32
N VAL A 64 -12.14 0.31 -4.06
CA VAL A 64 -12.73 1.60 -3.66
C VAL A 64 -11.74 2.76 -3.71
N PHE A 65 -10.52 2.53 -4.18
CA PHE A 65 -9.46 3.54 -4.17
C PHE A 65 -9.57 4.42 -5.42
N ARG A 66 -9.21 5.69 -5.26
CA ARG A 66 -9.08 6.64 -6.38
C ARG A 66 -7.75 7.37 -6.29
N GLN A 67 -7.37 8.06 -7.36
CA GLN A 67 -6.23 8.97 -7.31
C GLN A 67 -6.47 10.06 -6.25
N ALA A 68 -5.44 10.32 -5.44
CA ALA A 68 -5.48 11.36 -4.41
C ALA A 68 -5.45 12.75 -5.07
N SER A 69 -6.28 13.67 -4.57
CA SER A 69 -6.17 15.09 -4.93
C SER A 69 -5.17 15.81 -4.02
N ASP A 70 -4.82 17.05 -4.36
CA ASP A 70 -3.96 17.89 -3.52
C ASP A 70 -4.54 18.08 -2.10
N ASP A 71 -5.87 18.18 -1.97
CA ASP A 71 -6.55 18.28 -0.67
C ASP A 71 -6.44 17.00 0.17
N ASP A 72 -6.48 15.83 -0.48
CA ASP A 72 -6.26 14.55 0.20
C ASP A 72 -4.83 14.45 0.70
N ILE A 73 -3.88 14.86 -0.14
CA ILE A 73 -2.44 14.88 0.18
C ILE A 73 -2.17 15.84 1.33
N ALA A 74 -2.68 17.08 1.27
CA ALA A 74 -2.53 18.09 2.31
C ALA A 74 -3.07 17.61 3.67
N ARG A 75 -4.23 16.94 3.68
CA ARG A 75 -4.81 16.35 4.90
C ARG A 75 -4.00 15.18 5.44
N SER A 76 -3.29 14.46 4.57
CA SER A 76 -2.43 13.34 4.94
C SER A 76 -1.01 13.74 5.35
N MET A 77 -0.66 15.04 5.30
CA MET A 77 0.66 15.52 5.71
C MET A 77 0.97 15.15 7.17
N GLY A 78 2.02 14.37 7.38
CA GLY A 78 2.42 13.87 8.70
C GLY A 78 1.90 12.48 9.06
N HIS A 79 1.10 11.85 8.19
CA HIS A 79 0.67 10.47 8.35
C HIS A 79 1.59 9.48 7.62
N ILE A 80 1.71 8.26 8.16
CA ILE A 80 2.45 7.17 7.49
C ILE A 80 1.63 6.71 6.28
N VAL A 81 2.17 6.95 5.08
CA VAL A 81 1.60 6.47 3.82
C VAL A 81 1.94 4.99 3.69
N THR A 82 0.91 4.14 3.61
CA THR A 82 1.12 2.70 3.46
C THR A 82 1.12 2.29 1.99
N PRO A 83 1.93 1.28 1.62
CA PRO A 83 1.90 0.71 0.28
C PRO A 83 0.58 -0.01 -0.01
N VAL A 84 0.11 0.08 -1.24
CA VAL A 84 -0.92 -0.82 -1.80
C VAL A 84 -0.54 -1.26 -3.21
N LEU A 85 -0.95 -2.47 -3.58
CA LEU A 85 -0.80 -3.02 -4.92
C LEU A 85 -2.15 -2.91 -5.64
N VAL A 86 -2.18 -2.16 -6.76
CA VAL A 86 -3.37 -1.82 -7.55
C VAL A 86 -3.25 -2.24 -9.00
#